data_AF-A0A4Q3J9R5-F1
#
_entry.id   AF-A0A4Q3J9R5-F1
#
_cell.length_a   1.000
_cell.length_b   1.000
_cell.length_c   1.000
_cell.angle_alpha   90.00
_cell.angle_beta   90.00
_cell.angle_gamma   90.00
#
_symmetry.space_group_name_H-M   'P 1'
#
loop_
_entity.id
_entity.type
_entity.pdbx_description
1 polymer ?
#
loop_
_entity_poly.entity_id
_entity_poly.type
_entity_poly.pdbx_seq_one_letter_code
_entity_poly.pdbx_strand_id
1 'polypeptide(L)'
;LNSAVTSPVLADAKKQGAVLAYGSFITIAVNFMIIAFVLFMVVKGINRLKRKEAAAAPAEPAAPAQDVVLLGEIRDLLKQKV
;
A
#
# COMPACT_ATOMS: atom_id res chain seq x y z
N LEU A 1 43.41 -25.11 -21.97
CA LEU A 1 42.95 -23.96 -21.17
C LEU A 1 43.19 -22.70 -22.01
N ASN A 2 42.19 -22.31 -22.82
CA ASN A 2 42.35 -21.27 -23.84
C ASN A 2 42.19 -19.89 -23.19
N SER A 3 43.27 -19.12 -23.09
CA SER A 3 43.34 -17.80 -22.44
C SER A 3 42.96 -16.63 -23.36
N ALA A 4 42.27 -16.90 -24.47
CA ALA A 4 41.88 -15.90 -25.47
C ALA A 4 40.46 -15.31 -25.25
N VAL A 5 40.05 -15.11 -23.99
CA VAL A 5 38.84 -14.32 -23.66
C VAL A 5 39.26 -13.07 -22.89
N THR A 6 40.16 -12.29 -23.47
CA THR A 6 40.36 -10.89 -23.09
C THR A 6 39.22 -10.07 -23.69
N SER A 7 38.03 -10.23 -23.10
CA SER A 7 36.88 -9.39 -23.43
C SER A 7 37.17 -7.95 -23.00
N PRO A 8 37.19 -6.96 -23.91
CA PRO A 8 37.25 -5.53 -23.53
C PRO A 8 36.10 -5.14 -22.56
N VAL A 9 35.03 -5.94 -22.57
CA VAL A 9 33.88 -5.89 -21.67
C VAL A 9 34.26 -5.88 -20.18
N LEU A 10 35.31 -6.58 -19.73
CA LEU A 10 35.67 -6.59 -18.30
C LEU A 10 36.31 -5.29 -17.82
N ALA A 11 37.06 -4.61 -18.70
CA ALA A 11 37.66 -3.31 -18.40
C ALA A 11 36.64 -2.17 -18.51
N ASP A 12 35.75 -2.26 -19.51
CA ASP A 12 34.65 -1.31 -19.68
C ASP A 12 33.59 -1.44 -18.59
N ALA A 13 33.27 -2.66 -18.14
CA ALA A 13 32.37 -2.90 -17.00
C ALA A 13 32.88 -2.27 -15.69
N LYS A 14 34.21 -2.23 -15.48
CA LYS A 14 34.81 -1.57 -14.30
C LYS A 14 34.73 -0.05 -14.35
N LYS A 15 34.85 0.59 -15.53
CA LYS A 15 34.69 2.05 -15.69
C LYS A 15 33.24 2.49 -15.68
N GLN A 16 32.35 1.61 -16.13
CA GLN A 16 30.91 1.84 -16.20
C GLN A 16 30.19 1.65 -14.84
N GLY A 17 30.83 1.03 -13.84
CA GLY A 17 30.22 0.73 -12.54
C GLY A 17 29.73 1.93 -11.72
N ALA A 18 30.26 3.14 -11.96
CA ALA A 18 29.82 4.36 -11.28
C ALA A 18 28.86 5.22 -12.12
N VAL A 19 28.95 5.16 -13.45
CA VAL A 19 28.17 6.00 -14.38
C VAL A 19 26.89 5.29 -14.88
N LEU A 20 26.92 3.97 -15.09
CA LEU A 20 25.71 3.20 -15.45
C LEU A 20 24.70 3.13 -14.29
N ALA A 21 25.18 3.19 -13.04
CA ALA A 21 24.33 3.12 -11.87
C ALA A 21 23.52 4.41 -11.65
N TYR A 22 24.05 5.59 -12.00
CA TYR A 22 23.34 6.85 -11.78
C TYR A 22 22.08 6.96 -12.67
N GLY A 23 22.20 6.59 -13.96
CA GLY A 23 21.06 6.53 -14.87
C GLY A 23 20.01 5.49 -14.45
N SER A 24 20.44 4.29 -14.07
CA SER A 24 19.55 3.23 -13.58
C SER A 24 18.86 3.61 -12.26
N PHE A 25 19.61 4.18 -11.30
CA PHE A 25 19.08 4.63 -10.02
C PHE A 25 18.04 5.74 -10.18
N ILE A 26 18.32 6.74 -11.02
CA ILE A 26 17.35 7.80 -11.33
C ILE A 26 16.12 7.20 -12.02
N THR A 27 16.30 6.27 -12.95
CA THR A 27 15.17 5.62 -13.63
C THR A 27 14.28 4.86 -12.63
N ILE A 28 14.88 4.11 -11.71
CA ILE A 28 14.15 3.40 -10.64
C ILE A 28 13.48 4.41 -9.68
N ALA A 29 14.17 5.47 -9.29
CA ALA A 29 13.65 6.50 -8.40
C ALA A 29 12.46 7.24 -9.03
N VAL A 30 12.55 7.60 -10.31
CA VAL A 30 11.47 8.24 -11.08
C VAL A 30 10.30 7.27 -11.24
N ASN A 31 10.54 6.01 -11.59
CA ASN A 31 9.49 5.01 -11.70
C ASN A 31 8.75 4.80 -10.36
N PHE A 32 9.50 4.67 -9.26
CA PHE A 32 8.93 4.59 -7.92
C PHE A 32 8.10 5.83 -7.56
N MET A 33 8.60 7.03 -7.88
CA MET A 33 7.88 8.30 -7.64
C MET A 33 6.57 8.35 -8.42
N ILE A 34 6.55 7.90 -9.68
CA ILE A 34 5.34 7.84 -10.52
C ILE A 34 4.33 6.87 -9.91
N ILE A 35 4.74 5.64 -9.59
CA ILE A 35 3.85 4.62 -9.02
C ILE A 35 3.30 5.09 -7.66
N ALA A 36 4.15 5.65 -6.79
CA ALA A 36 3.74 6.20 -5.51
C ALA A 36 2.73 7.34 -5.67
N PHE A 37 2.95 8.24 -6.64
CA PHE A 37 2.03 9.34 -6.93
C PHE A 37 0.67 8.85 -7.47
N VAL A 38 0.67 7.87 -8.37
CA VAL A 38 -0.56 7.26 -8.90
C VAL A 38 -1.33 6.56 -7.78
N LEU A 39 -0.67 5.72 -6.98
CA LEU A 39 -1.30 5.06 -5.83
C LEU A 39 -1.84 6.08 -4.82
N PHE A 40 -1.11 7.17 -4.56
CA PHE A 40 -1.58 8.25 -3.70
C PHE A 40 -2.86 8.90 -4.24
N MET A 41 -2.94 9.20 -5.53
CA MET A 41 -4.16 9.72 -6.15
C MET A 41 -5.32 8.74 -6.05
N VAL A 42 -5.08 7.45 -6.31
CA VAL A 42 -6.12 6.40 -6.21
C VAL A 42 -6.63 6.27 -4.78
N VAL A 43 -5.74 6.14 -3.80
CA VAL A 43 -6.12 6.04 -2.38
C VAL A 43 -6.84 7.31 -1.93
N LYS A 44 -6.39 8.50 -2.32
CA LYS A 44 -7.06 9.78 -2.03
C LYS A 44 -8.44 9.86 -2.69
N GLY A 45 -8.59 9.35 -3.91
CA GLY A 45 -9.84 9.26 -4.64
C GLY A 45 -10.84 8.33 -3.95
N ILE A 46 -10.42 7.12 -3.63
CA ILE A 46 -11.23 6.14 -2.90
C ILE A 46 -11.61 6.67 -1.52
N ASN A 47 -10.68 7.28 -0.77
CA ASN A 47 -10.99 7.83 0.54
C ASN A 47 -11.98 9.00 0.45
N ARG A 48 -11.90 9.83 -0.60
CA ARG A 48 -12.87 10.90 -0.87
C ARG A 48 -14.24 10.36 -1.27
N LEU A 49 -14.30 9.28 -2.05
CA LEU A 49 -15.55 8.62 -2.46
C LEU A 49 -16.20 7.92 -1.27
N LYS A 50 -15.45 7.11 -0.50
CA LYS A 50 -15.92 6.51 0.76
C LYS A 50 -16.44 7.55 1.75
N ARG A 51 -15.77 8.71 1.87
CA ARG A 51 -16.25 9.80 2.74
C ARG A 51 -17.49 10.51 2.19
N LYS A 52 -17.71 10.50 0.88
CA LYS A 52 -18.94 11.01 0.26
C LYS A 52 -20.10 10.01 0.39
N GLU A 53 -19.84 8.72 0.26
CA GLU A 53 -20.84 7.66 0.50
C GLU A 53 -21.25 7.61 1.98
N ALA A 54 -20.29 7.73 2.90
CA ALA A 54 -20.55 7.86 4.35
C ALA A 54 -21.27 9.17 4.73
N ALA A 55 -21.28 10.17 3.85
CA ALA A 55 -22.03 11.42 4.03
C ALA A 55 -23.38 11.43 3.28
N ALA A 56 -23.61 10.48 2.37
CA ALA A 56 -24.82 10.37 1.57
C ALA A 56 -25.77 9.27 2.06
N ALA A 57 -25.27 8.26 2.77
CA ALA A 57 -26.10 7.45 3.64
C ALA A 57 -26.44 8.29 4.90
N PRO A 58 -27.71 8.42 5.31
CA PRO A 58 -27.98 8.68 6.71
C PRO A 58 -27.13 7.70 7.50
N ALA A 59 -26.40 8.18 8.51
CA ALA A 59 -25.71 7.30 9.43
C ALA A 59 -26.76 6.43 10.13
N GLU A 60 -27.17 5.34 9.49
CA GLU A 60 -27.73 4.22 10.21
C GLU A 60 -26.63 3.84 11.19
N PRO A 61 -26.92 3.88 12.51
CA PRO A 61 -25.94 3.51 13.52
C PRO A 61 -25.33 2.20 13.06
N ALA A 62 -24.01 2.18 12.87
CA ALA A 62 -23.30 0.97 12.50
C ALA A 62 -23.87 -0.17 13.34
N ALA A 63 -24.47 -1.16 12.68
CA ALA A 63 -25.18 -2.23 13.38
C ALA A 63 -24.29 -2.68 14.53
N PRO A 64 -24.78 -2.65 15.78
CA PRO A 64 -23.95 -2.90 16.94
C PRO A 64 -23.23 -4.23 16.71
N ALA A 65 -21.93 -4.26 17.01
CA ALA A 65 -21.15 -5.50 16.90
C ALA A 65 -21.91 -6.62 17.62
N GLN A 66 -21.88 -7.83 17.07
CA GLN A 66 -22.66 -8.96 17.60
C GLN A 66 -22.42 -9.15 19.11
N ASP A 67 -21.19 -8.89 19.57
CA ASP A 67 -20.83 -8.90 20.98
C ASP A 67 -21.64 -7.90 21.82
N VAL A 68 -21.88 -6.69 21.31
CA VAL A 68 -22.67 -5.65 22.00
C VAL A 68 -24.15 -6.07 22.11
N VAL A 69 -24.68 -6.75 21.08
CA VAL A 69 -26.04 -7.30 21.09
C VAL A 69 -26.16 -8.41 22.14
N LEU A 70 -25.24 -9.38 22.11
CA LEU A 70 -25.20 -10.48 23.07
C LEU A 70 -25.04 -9.99 24.52
N LEU A 71 -24.19 -8.98 24.75
CA LEU A 71 -24.05 -8.37 26.08
C LEU A 71 -25.35 -7.67 26.55
N GLY A 72 -26.12 -7.10 25.63
CA GLY A 72 -27.45 -6.55 25.92
C GLY A 72 -28.45 -7.62 26.34
N GLU A 73 -28.52 -8.72 25.59
CA GLU A 73 -29.36 -9.87 25.90
C GLU A 73 -28.97 -10.50 27.26
N ILE A 74 -27.67 -10.67 27.52
CA ILE A 74 -27.16 -11.19 28.81
C ILE A 74 -27.57 -10.28 29.97
N ARG A 75 -27.47 -8.95 29.82
CA ARG A 75 -27.90 -7.99 30.84
C ARG A 75 -29.39 -8.14 31.15
N ASP A 76 -30.21 -8.29 30.12
CA ASP A 76 -31.65 -8.39 30.28
C ASP A 76 -32.06 -9.72 30.92
N LEU A 77 -31.39 -10.83 30.56
CA LEU A 77 -31.54 -12.13 31.21
C LEU A 77 -31.11 -12.11 32.68
N LEU A 78 -30.03 -11.39 33.03
CA LEU A 78 -29.59 -11.24 34.41
C LEU A 78 -30.57 -10.41 35.24
N LYS A 79 -31.09 -9.31 34.67
CA LYS A 79 -32.10 -8.47 35.33
C LYS A 79 -33.41 -9.22 35.59
N GLN A 80 -33.76 -10.19 34.74
CA GLN A 80 -34.95 -11.02 34.94
C GLN A 80 -34.78 -12.07 36.05
N LYS A 81 -33.53 -12.41 36.39
CA LYS A 81 -33.20 -13.44 37.39
C LYS A 81 -32.92 -12.89 38.79
N VAL A 82 -32.85 -11.56 38.93
CA VAL A 82 -32.70 -10.81 40.19
C VAL A 82 -34.04 -10.19 40.56
#